data_AF-A0A9P6SVV6-F1
#
_entry.id   AF-A0A9P6SVV6-F1
#
_cell.length_a   1.000
_cell.length_b   1.000
_cell.length_c   1.000
_cell.angle_alpha   90.00
_cell.angle_beta   90.00
_cell.angle_gamma   90.00
#
_symmetry.space_group_name_H-M   'P 1'
#
loop_
_entity.id
_entity.type
_entity.pdbx_description
1 polymer ?
#
loop_
_entity_poly.entity_id
_entity_poly.type
_entity_poly.pdbx_seq_one_letter_code
_entity_poly.pdbx_strand_id
1 'polypeptide(L)'
;MVQEQETCHLCPQDKPESGTWICCDVCETWYHVRCLKLSVEEFEAIDQYHCSDCQPEAGPSTWKINYADLVNGIVSHHSKWRVLLDSHQFLPDKFDRVESKDLTLEWLRSTGFRSPLVVKRSQNGVMEGLDMTMPPRTLTVDDVRDAVGAETSVEVIDVATQSEMSDWDMGAWADYFKTEPKERVYNVISLEISGTPLADQVQRPKVVRELDWIENFWPKELQATEFPKVQLYCLMSVKDSFTDFHIDFAGSSVFYHILSGSKTFFFVEPTSTHLKKYAKWSSSSEQSTTFFADEVAGKCCKVELKPGDTM
;
A
#
# COMPACT_ATOMS: atom_id res chain seq x y z
N MET A 1 -23.34 42.14 27.38
CA MET A 1 -21.99 41.69 26.96
C MET A 1 -21.68 40.49 27.83
N VAL A 2 -21.91 39.29 27.33
CA VAL A 2 -21.68 38.04 28.07
C VAL A 2 -20.33 37.52 27.60
N GLN A 3 -19.34 37.48 28.50
CA GLN A 3 -18.09 36.75 28.30
C GLN A 3 -18.41 35.27 28.53
N GLU A 4 -18.66 34.52 27.46
CA GLU A 4 -18.87 33.07 27.52
C GLU A 4 -17.52 32.35 27.40
N GLN A 5 -17.04 31.91 28.57
CA GLN A 5 -16.24 30.71 28.86
C GLN A 5 -14.93 30.46 28.07
N GLU A 6 -13.83 30.99 28.59
CA GLU A 6 -12.46 30.54 28.32
C GLU A 6 -12.08 29.30 29.17
N THR A 7 -12.91 28.23 29.17
CA THR A 7 -12.63 27.03 29.98
C THR A 7 -12.46 25.78 29.11
N CYS A 8 -11.27 25.20 29.13
CA CYS A 8 -10.97 23.92 28.48
C CYS A 8 -11.61 22.77 29.26
N HIS A 9 -12.43 21.95 28.59
CA HIS A 9 -13.18 20.83 29.20
C HIS A 9 -12.29 19.70 29.76
N LEU A 10 -11.02 19.66 29.38
CA LEU A 10 -10.04 18.66 29.83
C LEU A 10 -9.02 19.20 30.84
N CYS A 11 -9.07 20.50 31.16
CA CYS A 11 -8.10 21.12 32.04
C CYS A 11 -8.44 20.85 33.51
N PRO A 12 -7.47 20.45 34.36
CA PRO A 12 -7.70 20.38 35.80
C PRO A 12 -8.05 21.77 36.35
N GLN A 13 -9.14 21.88 37.12
CA GLN A 13 -9.67 23.15 37.64
C GLN A 13 -8.67 23.94 38.49
N ASP A 14 -7.64 23.27 39.04
CA ASP A 14 -6.65 23.87 39.95
C ASP A 14 -5.36 24.35 39.27
N LYS A 15 -5.19 24.14 37.96
CA LYS A 15 -4.06 24.66 37.18
C LYS A 15 -4.51 25.04 35.77
N PRO A 16 -4.95 26.29 35.53
CA PRO A 16 -5.26 26.74 34.20
C PRO A 16 -3.97 26.72 33.37
N GLU A 17 -3.91 25.81 32.40
CA GLU A 17 -2.86 25.85 31.40
C GLU A 17 -3.11 27.04 30.46
N SER A 18 -2.06 27.77 30.11
CA SER A 18 -2.09 28.75 29.02
C SER A 18 -1.48 28.09 27.77
N GLY A 19 -2.07 28.32 26.61
CA GLY A 19 -1.56 27.71 25.38
C GLY A 19 -2.48 27.85 24.19
N THR A 20 -2.14 27.11 23.13
CA THR A 20 -2.88 27.04 21.88
C THR A 20 -4.19 26.27 22.07
N TRP A 21 -5.25 26.78 21.45
CA TRP A 21 -6.60 26.23 21.54
C TRP A 21 -7.04 25.66 20.20
N ILE A 22 -7.90 24.63 20.27
CA ILE A 22 -8.61 24.06 19.12
C ILE A 22 -10.10 23.90 19.48
N CYS A 23 -10.98 24.22 18.54
CA CYS A 23 -12.42 24.11 18.70
C CYS A 23 -12.92 22.87 17.97
N CYS A 24 -13.82 22.11 18.57
CA CYS A 24 -14.50 21.01 17.88
C CYS A 24 -15.50 21.57 16.86
N ASP A 25 -15.37 21.21 15.59
CA ASP A 25 -16.24 21.68 14.49
C ASP A 25 -17.67 21.09 14.56
N VAL A 26 -17.91 20.13 15.45
CA VAL A 26 -19.23 19.48 15.63
C VAL A 26 -19.98 20.09 16.81
N CYS A 27 -19.32 20.21 17.97
CA CYS A 27 -19.96 20.65 19.23
C CYS A 27 -19.53 22.04 19.71
N GLU A 28 -18.71 22.74 18.93
CA GLU A 28 -18.19 24.09 19.21
C GLU A 28 -17.45 24.23 20.55
N THR A 29 -17.04 23.10 21.14
CA THR A 29 -16.35 23.07 22.43
C THR A 29 -14.85 23.27 22.24
N TRP A 30 -14.26 24.12 23.09
CA TRP A 30 -12.85 24.50 23.02
C TRP A 30 -11.97 23.65 23.96
N TYR A 31 -10.81 23.25 23.43
CA TYR A 31 -9.82 22.43 24.13
C TYR A 31 -8.42 23.03 23.96
N HIS A 32 -7.56 22.82 24.95
CA HIS A 32 -6.13 23.05 24.75
C HIS A 32 -5.52 21.92 23.92
N VAL A 33 -4.72 22.28 22.93
CA VAL A 33 -3.96 21.33 22.09
C VAL A 33 -3.15 20.36 22.96
N ARG A 34 -2.53 20.87 24.03
CA ARG A 34 -1.75 20.06 24.97
C ARG A 34 -2.59 19.11 25.82
N CYS A 35 -3.80 19.52 26.24
CA CYS A 35 -4.70 18.64 26.98
C CYS A 35 -5.19 17.47 26.13
N LEU A 36 -5.27 17.66 24.81
CA LEU A 36 -5.55 16.62 23.84
C LEU A 36 -4.33 15.76 23.50
N LYS A 37 -3.15 16.10 24.01
CA LYS A 37 -1.86 15.46 23.70
C LYS A 37 -1.53 15.47 22.21
N LEU A 38 -2.06 16.45 21.47
CA LEU A 38 -1.68 16.66 20.08
C LEU A 38 -0.29 17.30 20.04
N SER A 39 0.56 16.81 19.15
CA SER A 39 1.79 17.50 18.79
C SER A 39 1.48 18.81 18.05
N VAL A 40 2.49 19.69 17.94
CA VAL A 40 2.32 20.95 17.18
C VAL A 40 2.04 20.64 15.71
N GLU A 41 2.72 19.63 15.16
CA GLU A 41 2.53 19.17 13.78
C GLU A 41 1.13 18.59 13.56
N GLU A 42 0.62 17.77 14.50
CA GLU A 42 -0.74 17.23 14.44
C GLU A 42 -1.79 18.34 14.49
N PHE A 43 -1.61 19.33 15.37
CA PHE A 43 -2.52 20.48 15.47
C PHE A 43 -2.60 21.29 14.18
N GLU A 44 -1.44 21.64 13.60
CA GLU A 44 -1.39 22.44 12.37
C GLU A 44 -1.98 21.69 11.16
N ALA A 45 -1.89 20.36 11.18
CA ALA A 45 -2.43 19.50 10.14
C ALA A 45 -3.95 19.28 10.24
N ILE A 46 -4.64 19.68 11.30
CA ILE A 46 -6.10 19.47 11.42
C ILE A 46 -6.86 20.54 10.63
N ASP A 47 -7.78 20.11 9.76
CA ASP A 47 -8.72 20.97 9.03
C ASP A 47 -9.99 21.19 9.83
N GLN A 48 -10.68 20.09 10.16
CA GLN A 48 -11.80 20.10 11.08
C GLN A 48 -11.49 19.15 12.23
N TYR A 49 -11.54 19.68 13.45
CA TYR A 49 -11.29 18.92 14.66
C TYR A 49 -12.59 18.31 15.17
N HIS A 50 -12.62 16.99 15.34
CA HIS A 50 -13.72 16.28 15.99
C HIS A 50 -13.24 15.71 17.33
N CYS A 51 -13.83 16.18 18.44
CA CYS A 51 -13.49 15.67 19.77
C CYS A 51 -13.92 14.20 19.95
N SER A 52 -13.35 13.52 20.94
CA SER A 52 -13.62 12.09 21.22
C SER A 52 -15.11 11.75 21.32
N ASP A 53 -15.91 12.68 21.81
CA ASP A 53 -17.34 12.49 22.02
C ASP A 53 -18.15 12.63 20.72
N CYS A 54 -17.63 13.38 19.75
CA CYS A 54 -18.28 13.62 18.45
C CYS A 54 -17.83 12.64 17.36
N GLN A 55 -16.66 12.01 17.51
CA GLN A 55 -16.13 11.05 16.54
C GLN A 55 -17.06 9.86 16.21
N PRO A 56 -17.84 9.29 17.16
CA PRO A 56 -18.76 8.19 16.84
C PRO A 56 -19.86 8.55 15.84
N GLU A 57 -20.25 9.83 15.76
CA GLU A 57 -21.34 10.31 14.90
C GLU A 57 -20.82 11.05 13.66
N ALA A 58 -19.83 11.93 13.82
CA ALA A 58 -19.28 12.76 12.76
C ALA A 58 -18.06 12.15 12.04
N GLY A 59 -17.53 11.02 12.54
CA GLY A 59 -16.27 10.45 12.09
C GLY A 59 -15.04 11.15 12.67
N PRO A 60 -13.82 10.67 12.36
CA PRO A 60 -12.58 11.25 12.86
C PRO A 60 -12.38 12.69 12.36
N SER A 61 -11.50 13.45 13.02
CA SER A 61 -11.06 14.77 12.57
C SER A 61 -10.56 14.70 11.12
N THR A 62 -10.82 15.75 10.34
CA THR A 62 -10.29 15.91 8.98
C THR A 62 -9.00 16.73 9.03
N TRP A 63 -8.18 16.60 7.98
CA TRP A 63 -6.82 17.13 7.97
C TRP A 63 -6.64 18.10 6.80
N LYS A 64 -5.88 19.18 7.02
CA LYS A 64 -5.53 20.17 6.00
C LYS A 64 -4.55 19.52 5.05
N ILE A 65 -5.07 18.97 3.96
CA ILE A 65 -4.22 18.40 2.93
C ILE A 65 -3.88 19.51 1.94
N ASN A 66 -2.83 20.28 2.27
CA ASN A 66 -2.18 21.10 1.27
C ASN A 66 -1.14 20.26 0.53
N TYR A 67 -1.59 19.63 -0.56
CA TYR A 67 -0.74 18.81 -1.42
C TYR A 67 0.49 19.54 -1.96
N ALA A 68 0.48 20.88 -2.04
CA ALA A 68 1.65 21.67 -2.44
C ALA A 68 2.69 21.86 -1.31
N ASP A 69 2.25 22.01 -0.05
CA ASP A 69 3.15 22.11 1.11
C ASP A 69 3.83 20.75 1.43
N LEU A 70 3.17 19.66 1.03
CA LEU A 70 3.69 18.29 1.08
C LEU A 70 4.85 18.03 0.10
N VAL A 71 4.95 18.81 -0.99
CA VAL A 71 6.08 18.77 -1.94
C VAL A 71 7.26 19.62 -1.46
N ASN A 72 6.98 20.67 -0.67
CA ASN A 72 7.99 21.59 -0.15
C ASN A 72 8.65 21.12 1.17
N GLY A 73 8.37 19.90 1.64
CA GLY A 73 9.12 19.24 2.72
C GLY A 73 8.79 19.68 4.16
N ILE A 74 7.59 20.20 4.41
CA ILE A 74 7.21 20.73 5.74
C ILE A 74 6.62 19.65 6.66
N VAL A 75 6.00 18.60 6.11
CA VAL A 75 5.51 17.44 6.87
C VAL A 75 6.59 16.36 6.85
N SER A 76 6.92 15.77 8.00
CA SER A 76 7.92 14.69 8.07
C SER A 76 7.62 13.62 7.03
N HIS A 77 8.54 13.42 6.08
CA HIS A 77 8.37 12.61 4.87
C HIS A 77 7.89 11.15 5.13
N HIS A 78 8.01 10.66 6.36
CA HIS A 78 7.68 9.28 6.75
C HIS A 78 6.20 8.96 6.85
N SER A 79 5.33 9.94 7.09
CA SER A 79 3.92 9.69 7.43
C SER A 79 2.92 10.25 6.42
N LYS A 80 3.36 10.96 5.37
CA LYS A 80 2.48 11.58 4.35
C LYS A 80 1.35 10.65 3.92
N TRP A 81 1.71 9.48 3.40
CA TRP A 81 0.74 8.53 2.86
C TRP A 81 -0.09 7.87 3.95
N ARG A 82 0.48 7.65 5.15
CA ARG A 82 -0.28 7.11 6.27
C ARG A 82 -1.39 8.06 6.68
N VAL A 83 -1.07 9.34 6.91
CA VAL A 83 -2.06 10.37 7.28
C VAL A 83 -3.14 10.50 6.21
N LEU A 84 -2.73 10.50 4.94
CA LEU A 84 -3.67 10.53 3.80
C LEU A 84 -4.58 9.30 3.78
N LEU A 85 -4.04 8.10 3.96
CA LEU A 85 -4.84 6.87 3.96
C LEU A 85 -5.77 6.78 5.18
N ASP A 86 -5.32 7.24 6.35
CA ASP A 86 -6.10 7.24 7.59
C ASP A 86 -7.23 8.28 7.58
N SER A 87 -7.11 9.36 6.78
CA SER A 87 -8.18 10.34 6.58
C SER A 87 -9.29 9.86 5.65
N HIS A 88 -9.09 8.75 4.95
CA HIS A 88 -10.04 8.22 3.97
C HIS A 88 -10.87 7.06 4.53
N GLN A 89 -12.18 7.08 4.24
CA GLN A 89 -13.06 5.92 4.44
C GLN A 89 -13.11 5.08 3.18
N PHE A 90 -12.41 3.95 3.19
CA PHE A 90 -12.46 2.96 2.11
C PHE A 90 -13.57 1.94 2.33
N LEU A 91 -14.18 1.48 1.25
CA LEU A 91 -15.16 0.39 1.31
C LEU A 91 -14.45 -0.92 1.70
N PRO A 92 -15.09 -1.81 2.48
CA PRO A 92 -14.64 -3.18 2.56
C PRO A 92 -14.78 -3.82 1.16
N ASP A 93 -13.82 -4.64 0.79
CA ASP A 93 -13.89 -5.36 -0.46
C ASP A 93 -15.04 -6.41 -0.44
N LYS A 94 -15.52 -6.76 -1.63
CA LYS A 94 -16.55 -7.80 -1.83
C LYS A 94 -16.01 -8.94 -2.72
N PHE A 95 -14.70 -9.13 -2.73
CA PHE A 95 -14.04 -10.10 -3.60
C PHE A 95 -14.35 -11.54 -3.19
N ASP A 96 -14.27 -12.46 -4.15
CA ASP A 96 -14.52 -13.86 -3.84
C ASP A 96 -13.40 -14.42 -2.97
N ARG A 97 -13.78 -15.24 -1.98
CA ARG A 97 -12.85 -16.00 -1.15
C ARG A 97 -12.93 -17.46 -1.57
N VAL A 98 -11.97 -17.92 -2.35
CA VAL A 98 -12.01 -19.23 -3.04
C VAL A 98 -11.14 -20.23 -2.29
N GLU A 99 -11.61 -21.47 -2.13
CA GLU A 99 -10.75 -22.54 -1.61
C GLU A 99 -9.63 -22.83 -2.61
N SER A 100 -8.41 -23.02 -2.12
CA SER A 100 -7.22 -23.28 -2.95
C SER A 100 -7.39 -24.42 -3.97
N LYS A 101 -8.09 -25.50 -3.58
CA LYS A 101 -8.37 -26.65 -4.47
C LYS A 101 -9.42 -26.37 -5.55
N ASP A 102 -10.27 -25.37 -5.34
CA ASP A 102 -11.37 -25.03 -6.26
C ASP A 102 -10.91 -24.00 -7.30
N LEU A 103 -9.82 -23.26 -7.03
CA LEU A 103 -9.22 -22.31 -7.96
C LEU A 103 -8.49 -23.04 -9.10
N THR A 104 -9.26 -23.43 -10.11
CA THR A 104 -8.79 -24.14 -11.29
C THR A 104 -9.09 -23.37 -12.57
N LEU A 105 -8.40 -23.72 -13.67
CA LEU A 105 -8.68 -23.15 -14.98
C LEU A 105 -10.12 -23.41 -15.44
N GLU A 106 -10.70 -24.57 -15.12
CA GLU A 106 -12.10 -24.89 -15.44
C GLU A 106 -13.06 -23.99 -14.66
N TRP A 107 -12.79 -23.79 -13.36
CA TRP A 107 -13.59 -22.90 -12.52
C TRP A 107 -13.57 -21.47 -13.07
N LEU A 108 -12.39 -20.90 -13.34
CA LEU A 108 -12.26 -19.57 -13.98
C LEU A 108 -12.93 -19.52 -15.37
N ARG A 109 -12.84 -20.63 -16.12
CA ARG A 109 -13.65 -21.00 -17.30
C ARG A 109 -15.12 -20.60 -17.15
N SER A 110 -15.70 -21.09 -16.07
CA SER A 110 -17.14 -21.06 -15.81
C SER A 110 -17.62 -19.78 -15.13
N THR A 111 -16.83 -19.20 -14.23
CA THR A 111 -17.20 -18.03 -13.42
C THR A 111 -16.72 -16.71 -14.02
N GLY A 112 -15.65 -16.76 -14.82
CA GLY A 112 -14.93 -15.59 -15.31
C GLY A 112 -13.95 -15.03 -14.27
N PHE A 113 -13.00 -14.22 -14.75
CA PHE A 113 -12.01 -13.55 -13.92
C PHE A 113 -12.11 -12.03 -14.15
N ARG A 114 -13.04 -11.37 -13.45
CA ARG A 114 -13.39 -9.95 -13.65
C ARG A 114 -13.16 -9.06 -12.43
N SER A 115 -12.86 -9.66 -11.29
CA SER A 115 -12.54 -8.98 -10.04
C SER A 115 -11.41 -9.74 -9.34
N PRO A 116 -10.65 -9.08 -8.46
CA PRO A 116 -9.75 -9.78 -7.55
C PRO A 116 -10.48 -10.90 -6.79
N LEU A 117 -9.71 -11.90 -6.38
CA LEU A 117 -10.14 -13.00 -5.52
C LEU A 117 -9.07 -13.23 -4.48
N VAL A 118 -9.44 -13.65 -3.28
CA VAL A 118 -8.50 -14.03 -2.22
C VAL A 118 -8.58 -15.54 -2.03
N VAL A 119 -7.44 -16.22 -2.01
CA VAL A 119 -7.41 -17.65 -1.75
C VAL A 119 -7.51 -17.90 -0.25
N LYS A 120 -8.50 -18.70 0.15
CA LYS A 120 -8.67 -19.11 1.54
C LYS A 120 -7.51 -19.99 1.97
N ARG A 121 -7.06 -19.78 3.20
CA ARG A 121 -6.10 -20.67 3.85
C ARG A 121 -6.79 -22.00 4.19
N SER A 122 -6.08 -23.11 4.06
CA SER A 122 -6.52 -24.34 4.70
C SER A 122 -6.51 -24.18 6.23
N GLN A 123 -7.24 -25.07 6.92
CA GLN A 123 -7.31 -25.08 8.39
C GLN A 123 -5.94 -25.21 9.07
N ASN A 124 -4.93 -25.71 8.37
CA ASN A 124 -3.57 -25.91 8.89
C ASN A 124 -2.62 -24.74 8.56
N GLY A 125 -3.12 -23.66 7.93
CA GLY A 125 -2.31 -22.50 7.53
C GLY A 125 -1.40 -22.73 6.32
N VAL A 126 -1.51 -23.90 5.67
CA VAL A 126 -0.79 -24.28 4.45
C VAL A 126 -1.71 -24.07 3.24
N MET A 127 -1.20 -23.51 2.14
CA MET A 127 -1.95 -23.41 0.88
C MET A 127 -1.88 -24.75 0.12
N GLU A 128 -2.64 -25.74 0.57
CA GLU A 128 -2.77 -27.02 -0.12
C GLU A 128 -3.71 -26.89 -1.32
N GLY A 129 -3.30 -27.32 -2.51
CA GLY A 129 -4.19 -27.38 -3.69
C GLY A 129 -3.97 -26.33 -4.77
N LEU A 130 -3.17 -25.28 -4.52
CA LEU A 130 -2.75 -24.34 -5.57
C LEU A 130 -1.63 -24.87 -6.48
N ASP A 131 -0.95 -25.96 -6.06
CA ASP A 131 0.30 -26.44 -6.67
C ASP A 131 1.30 -25.28 -6.81
N MET A 132 1.51 -24.60 -5.68
CA MET A 132 2.37 -23.43 -5.50
C MET A 132 3.42 -23.77 -4.44
N THR A 133 4.67 -23.36 -4.70
CA THR A 133 5.79 -23.47 -3.74
C THR A 133 6.37 -22.09 -3.53
N MET A 134 6.71 -21.78 -2.29
CA MET A 134 7.33 -20.52 -1.88
C MET A 134 8.55 -20.82 -1.01
N PRO A 135 9.54 -19.91 -0.95
CA PRO A 135 10.65 -20.03 -0.03
C PRO A 135 10.19 -20.11 1.42
N PRO A 136 11.06 -20.54 2.36
CA PRO A 136 10.73 -20.56 3.78
C PRO A 136 10.33 -19.18 4.30
N ARG A 137 9.37 -19.11 5.24
CA ARG A 137 8.96 -17.85 5.89
C ARG A 137 10.08 -17.14 6.67
N THR A 138 11.18 -17.84 6.91
CA THR A 138 12.39 -17.31 7.55
C THR A 138 13.31 -16.58 6.57
N LEU A 139 12.99 -16.55 5.27
CA LEU A 139 13.75 -15.81 4.26
C LEU A 139 13.91 -14.34 4.67
N THR A 140 15.15 -13.88 4.68
CA THR A 140 15.53 -12.50 5.00
C THR A 140 15.97 -11.74 3.76
N VAL A 141 16.10 -10.41 3.87
CA VAL A 141 16.65 -9.59 2.79
C VAL A 141 18.12 -9.91 2.51
N ASP A 142 18.90 -10.30 3.52
CA ASP A 142 20.28 -10.77 3.31
C ASP A 142 20.31 -12.08 2.51
N ASP A 143 19.37 -13.02 2.74
CA ASP A 143 19.25 -14.24 1.93
C ASP A 143 18.89 -13.92 0.46
N VAL A 144 17.99 -12.95 0.23
CA VAL A 144 17.64 -12.48 -1.11
C VAL A 144 18.86 -11.86 -1.80
N ARG A 145 19.62 -11.00 -1.10
CA ARG A 145 20.88 -10.44 -1.60
C ARG A 145 21.87 -11.56 -1.98
N ASP A 146 22.04 -12.57 -1.14
CA ASP A 146 23.00 -13.64 -1.41
C ASP A 146 22.59 -14.51 -2.58
N ALA A 147 21.28 -14.74 -2.77
CA ALA A 147 20.75 -15.49 -3.90
C ALA A 147 20.83 -14.69 -5.22
N VAL A 148 20.56 -13.39 -5.19
CA VAL A 148 20.52 -12.55 -6.40
C VAL A 148 21.89 -11.94 -6.75
N GLY A 149 22.78 -11.81 -5.76
CA GLY A 149 24.07 -11.12 -5.86
C GLY A 149 24.01 -9.68 -5.35
N ALA A 150 24.99 -9.28 -4.53
CA ALA A 150 25.03 -7.95 -3.91
C ALA A 150 25.16 -6.80 -4.92
N GLU A 151 25.94 -7.00 -5.99
CA GLU A 151 26.17 -6.00 -7.05
C GLU A 151 25.01 -5.88 -8.05
N THR A 152 23.96 -6.70 -7.88
CA THR A 152 22.81 -6.68 -8.78
C THR A 152 22.05 -5.38 -8.60
N SER A 153 21.95 -4.59 -9.67
CA SER A 153 21.20 -3.33 -9.68
C SER A 153 19.74 -3.60 -9.35
N VAL A 154 19.17 -2.74 -8.51
CA VAL A 154 17.78 -2.81 -8.08
C VAL A 154 17.15 -1.43 -8.16
N GLU A 155 15.95 -1.38 -8.72
CA GLU A 155 15.16 -0.15 -8.76
C GLU A 155 14.49 0.09 -7.40
N VAL A 156 14.76 1.25 -6.82
CA VAL A 156 14.27 1.66 -5.51
C VAL A 156 13.34 2.84 -5.68
N ILE A 157 12.15 2.75 -5.09
CA ILE A 157 11.18 3.84 -5.08
C ILE A 157 11.38 4.66 -3.81
N ASP A 158 11.58 5.95 -3.97
CA ASP A 158 11.45 6.94 -2.91
C ASP A 158 9.97 7.19 -2.62
N VAL A 159 9.51 6.66 -1.50
CA VAL A 159 8.08 6.61 -1.19
C VAL A 159 7.51 8.02 -1.06
N ALA A 160 8.27 9.00 -0.55
CA ALA A 160 7.76 10.35 -0.34
C ALA A 160 7.44 11.06 -1.67
N THR A 161 8.33 10.92 -2.65
CA THR A 161 8.27 11.59 -3.95
C THR A 161 7.62 10.74 -5.04
N GLN A 162 7.47 9.42 -4.80
CA GLN A 162 7.10 8.42 -5.81
C GLN A 162 8.07 8.38 -7.00
N SER A 163 9.33 8.80 -6.80
CA SER A 163 10.35 8.74 -7.84
C SER A 163 11.13 7.44 -7.78
N GLU A 164 11.40 6.86 -8.94
CA GLU A 164 12.28 5.69 -9.11
C GLU A 164 13.75 6.12 -9.12
N MET A 165 14.59 5.33 -8.43
CA MET A 165 16.04 5.50 -8.32
C MET A 165 16.70 4.21 -8.81
N SER A 166 17.67 4.35 -9.72
CA SER A 166 18.36 3.23 -10.37
C SER A 166 19.85 3.12 -10.00
N ASP A 167 20.31 3.94 -9.05
CA ASP A 167 21.70 3.99 -8.55
C ASP A 167 21.93 3.05 -7.35
N TRP A 168 21.00 2.14 -7.09
CA TRP A 168 21.07 1.17 -6.01
C TRP A 168 21.44 -0.23 -6.51
N ASP A 169 22.11 -0.97 -5.63
CA ASP A 169 22.32 -2.40 -5.74
C ASP A 169 21.71 -3.15 -4.55
N MET A 170 21.63 -4.47 -4.66
CA MET A 170 21.06 -5.34 -3.63
C MET A 170 21.84 -5.31 -2.31
N GLY A 171 23.14 -5.03 -2.34
CA GLY A 171 23.97 -4.85 -1.15
C GLY A 171 23.55 -3.60 -0.36
N ALA A 172 23.51 -2.46 -1.03
CA ALA A 172 23.05 -1.19 -0.48
C ALA A 172 21.60 -1.28 0.03
N TRP A 173 20.72 -1.95 -0.72
CA TRP A 173 19.35 -2.19 -0.29
C TRP A 173 19.27 -3.03 0.99
N ALA A 174 20.01 -4.13 1.06
CA ALA A 174 20.03 -4.98 2.25
C ALA A 174 20.55 -4.21 3.48
N ASP A 175 21.58 -3.39 3.31
CA ASP A 175 22.11 -2.55 4.38
C ASP A 175 21.11 -1.49 4.84
N TYR A 176 20.46 -0.77 3.90
CA TYR A 176 19.36 0.14 4.21
C TYR A 176 18.22 -0.56 4.96
N PHE A 177 17.85 -1.78 4.57
CA PHE A 177 16.73 -2.51 5.18
C PHE A 177 16.96 -2.75 6.69
N LYS A 178 18.22 -2.86 7.12
CA LYS A 178 18.61 -3.09 8.53
C LYS A 178 18.75 -1.79 9.37
N THR A 179 18.81 -0.62 8.75
CA THR A 179 19.04 0.65 9.49
C THR A 179 17.84 1.03 10.36
N GLU A 180 18.06 1.52 11.58
CA GLU A 180 16.97 2.08 12.40
C GLU A 180 17.49 3.30 13.20
N PRO A 181 16.72 4.39 13.32
CA PRO A 181 15.45 4.63 12.63
C PRO A 181 15.64 4.89 11.13
N LYS A 182 14.60 4.64 10.32
CA LYS A 182 14.60 5.06 8.90
C LYS A 182 14.52 6.59 8.83
N GLU A 183 15.50 7.24 8.19
CA GLU A 183 15.47 8.70 7.87
C GLU A 183 14.73 9.02 6.57
N ARG A 184 14.60 8.02 5.68
CA ARG A 184 13.75 8.07 4.50
C ARG A 184 13.11 6.71 4.25
N VAL A 185 11.89 6.68 3.73
CA VAL A 185 11.19 5.43 3.40
C VAL A 185 11.41 5.11 1.93
N TYR A 186 12.03 3.98 1.66
CA TYR A 186 12.25 3.44 0.33
C TYR A 186 11.49 2.13 0.15
N ASN A 187 11.29 1.70 -1.09
CA ASN A 187 10.55 0.48 -1.40
C ASN A 187 11.12 -0.20 -2.65
N VAL A 188 11.23 -1.53 -2.64
CA VAL A 188 11.58 -2.32 -3.83
C VAL A 188 10.37 -3.14 -4.23
N ILE A 189 9.84 -2.89 -5.43
CA ILE A 189 8.72 -3.66 -6.00
C ILE A 189 9.05 -4.35 -7.33
N SER A 190 10.17 -3.97 -7.97
CA SER A 190 10.48 -4.34 -9.36
C SER A 190 11.65 -5.34 -9.47
N LEU A 191 12.08 -5.98 -8.38
CA LEU A 191 13.18 -6.96 -8.42
C LEU A 191 12.71 -8.27 -9.07
N GLU A 192 12.99 -8.41 -10.35
CA GLU A 192 12.76 -9.64 -11.12
C GLU A 192 13.86 -10.66 -10.81
N ILE A 193 13.48 -11.87 -10.40
CA ILE A 193 14.41 -12.86 -9.86
C ILE A 193 14.63 -14.07 -10.79
N SER A 194 14.07 -14.08 -12.00
CA SER A 194 14.18 -15.24 -12.89
C SER A 194 15.63 -15.55 -13.25
N GLY A 195 16.00 -16.82 -13.12
CA GLY A 195 17.36 -17.30 -13.34
C GLY A 195 18.30 -17.16 -12.14
N THR A 196 17.79 -16.74 -10.97
CA THR A 196 18.53 -16.75 -9.71
C THR A 196 18.21 -17.99 -8.86
N PRO A 197 19.11 -18.43 -7.96
CA PRO A 197 18.82 -19.46 -6.95
C PRO A 197 17.56 -19.24 -6.10
N LEU A 198 17.09 -17.98 -5.98
CA LEU A 198 15.85 -17.69 -5.27
C LEU A 198 14.63 -18.11 -6.10
N ALA A 199 14.65 -17.89 -7.42
CA ALA A 199 13.56 -18.29 -8.30
C ALA A 199 13.36 -19.81 -8.32
N ASP A 200 14.43 -20.60 -8.16
CA ASP A 200 14.34 -22.07 -8.09
C ASP A 200 13.50 -22.58 -6.90
N GLN A 201 13.28 -21.75 -5.88
CA GLN A 201 12.45 -22.05 -4.72
C GLN A 201 10.99 -21.65 -4.91
N VAL A 202 10.64 -21.00 -6.03
CA VAL A 202 9.31 -20.49 -6.31
C VAL A 202 8.66 -21.29 -7.43
N GLN A 203 7.50 -21.85 -7.15
CA GLN A 203 6.59 -22.36 -8.17
C GLN A 203 5.29 -21.56 -8.11
N ARG A 204 4.99 -20.82 -9.17
CA ARG A 204 3.74 -20.05 -9.31
C ARG A 204 2.52 -20.97 -9.24
N PRO A 205 1.35 -20.50 -8.75
CA PRO A 205 0.12 -21.29 -8.74
C PRO A 205 -0.14 -21.92 -10.10
N LYS A 206 -0.63 -23.17 -10.11
CA LYS A 206 -0.91 -23.90 -11.35
C LYS A 206 -1.82 -23.12 -12.29
N VAL A 207 -2.87 -22.49 -11.76
CA VAL A 207 -3.80 -21.69 -12.58
C VAL A 207 -3.12 -20.50 -13.26
N VAL A 208 -2.11 -19.89 -12.63
CA VAL A 208 -1.32 -18.80 -13.22
C VAL A 208 -0.50 -19.33 -14.39
N ARG A 209 0.21 -20.45 -14.20
CA ARG A 209 1.00 -21.10 -15.25
C ARG A 209 0.14 -21.56 -16.43
N GLU A 210 -1.05 -22.06 -16.16
CA GLU A 210 -2.01 -22.50 -17.19
C GLU A 210 -2.64 -21.34 -17.99
N LEU A 211 -2.68 -20.12 -17.44
CA LEU A 211 -3.20 -18.92 -18.09
C LEU A 211 -2.11 -18.08 -18.78
N ASP A 212 -0.86 -18.19 -18.33
CA ASP A 212 0.23 -17.34 -18.76
C ASP A 212 0.55 -17.50 -20.24
N TRP A 213 0.39 -16.42 -21.01
CA TRP A 213 0.68 -16.44 -22.45
C TRP A 213 2.16 -16.64 -22.77
N ILE A 214 3.07 -16.12 -21.95
CA ILE A 214 4.51 -16.28 -22.15
C ILE A 214 4.86 -17.76 -21.99
N GLU A 215 4.35 -18.41 -20.94
CA GLU A 215 4.63 -19.83 -20.68
C GLU A 215 4.03 -20.76 -21.76
N ASN A 216 2.81 -20.47 -22.22
CA ASN A 216 2.08 -21.37 -23.12
C ASN A 216 2.31 -21.10 -24.62
N PHE A 217 2.66 -19.87 -25.01
CA PHE A 217 2.65 -19.45 -26.42
C PHE A 217 3.89 -18.69 -26.88
N TRP A 218 4.87 -18.39 -26.01
CA TRP A 218 6.07 -17.68 -26.47
C TRP A 218 6.90 -18.55 -27.44
N PRO A 219 7.30 -18.03 -28.62
CA PRO A 219 8.06 -18.81 -29.61
C PRO A 219 9.41 -19.29 -29.04
N LYS A 220 9.68 -20.60 -29.15
CA LYS A 220 10.89 -21.22 -28.57
C LYS A 220 12.17 -20.63 -29.13
N GLU A 221 12.17 -20.31 -30.42
CA GLU A 221 13.26 -19.67 -31.15
C GLU A 221 13.60 -18.26 -30.62
N LEU A 222 12.63 -17.56 -30.01
CA LEU A 222 12.83 -16.22 -29.44
C LEU A 222 13.14 -16.25 -27.94
N GLN A 223 13.08 -17.40 -27.28
CA GLN A 223 13.30 -17.51 -25.83
C GLN A 223 14.73 -17.10 -25.41
N ALA A 224 15.72 -17.31 -26.27
CA ALA A 224 17.10 -16.97 -25.94
C ALA A 224 17.40 -15.46 -26.01
N THR A 225 16.59 -14.68 -26.74
CA THR A 225 16.93 -13.29 -27.10
C THR A 225 15.88 -12.26 -26.70
N GLU A 226 14.59 -12.62 -26.73
CA GLU A 226 13.48 -11.67 -26.57
C GLU A 226 12.50 -12.08 -25.45
N PHE A 227 12.86 -13.06 -24.62
CA PHE A 227 11.96 -13.58 -23.59
C PHE A 227 11.61 -12.51 -22.54
N PRO A 228 10.32 -12.19 -22.31
CA PRO A 228 9.91 -11.21 -21.33
C PRO A 228 10.13 -11.76 -19.91
N LYS A 229 10.93 -11.07 -19.12
CA LYS A 229 11.17 -11.38 -17.71
C LYS A 229 10.24 -10.54 -16.85
N VAL A 230 9.01 -11.04 -16.68
CA VAL A 230 7.95 -10.36 -15.91
C VAL A 230 7.11 -11.34 -15.08
N GLN A 231 7.68 -12.52 -14.79
CA GLN A 231 6.92 -13.65 -14.23
C GLN A 231 7.15 -13.83 -12.73
N LEU A 232 8.33 -13.45 -12.21
CA LEU A 232 8.71 -13.65 -10.81
C LEU A 232 9.38 -12.40 -10.25
N TYR A 233 8.69 -11.76 -9.30
CA TYR A 233 9.18 -10.58 -8.59
C TYR A 233 9.31 -10.87 -7.09
N CYS A 234 10.40 -10.38 -6.49
CA CYS A 234 10.61 -10.37 -5.05
C CYS A 234 10.45 -8.95 -4.52
N LEU A 235 9.32 -8.66 -3.89
CA LEU A 235 9.03 -7.34 -3.34
C LEU A 235 9.51 -7.25 -1.89
N MET A 236 10.22 -6.17 -1.58
CA MET A 236 10.73 -5.89 -0.23
C MET A 236 10.33 -4.48 0.14
N SER A 237 9.45 -4.38 1.14
CA SER A 237 8.91 -3.11 1.62
C SER A 237 9.20 -2.98 3.11
N VAL A 238 9.68 -1.80 3.52
CA VAL A 238 9.74 -1.45 4.94
C VAL A 238 8.35 -0.96 5.38
N LYS A 239 8.18 -0.77 6.69
CA LYS A 239 6.96 -0.16 7.24
C LYS A 239 6.73 1.22 6.61
N ASP A 240 5.46 1.53 6.33
CA ASP A 240 5.01 2.79 5.70
C ASP A 240 5.38 2.98 4.22
N SER A 241 5.91 1.95 3.54
CA SER A 241 6.03 2.00 2.08
C SER A 241 4.65 2.12 1.40
N PHE A 242 4.56 3.01 0.42
CA PHE A 242 3.38 3.25 -0.40
C PHE A 242 3.76 3.29 -1.89
N THR A 243 2.91 2.70 -2.71
CA THR A 243 2.97 2.76 -4.18
C THR A 243 1.62 3.28 -4.65
N ASP A 244 1.63 4.39 -5.38
CA ASP A 244 0.41 5.06 -5.80
C ASP A 244 -0.43 4.23 -6.79
N PHE A 245 -1.66 4.67 -7.04
CA PHE A 245 -2.60 4.00 -7.94
C PHE A 245 -2.02 3.83 -9.34
N HIS A 246 -2.08 2.61 -9.85
CA HIS A 246 -1.67 2.27 -11.19
C HIS A 246 -2.51 1.12 -11.74
N ILE A 247 -2.38 0.91 -13.05
CA ILE A 247 -2.81 -0.31 -13.73
C ILE A 247 -1.52 -1.03 -14.11
N ASP A 248 -1.40 -2.31 -13.75
CA ASP A 248 -0.24 -3.11 -14.11
C ASP A 248 0.06 -3.06 -15.61
N PHE A 249 1.34 -3.14 -15.95
CA PHE A 249 1.82 -2.95 -17.32
C PHE A 249 1.07 -3.85 -18.31
N ALA A 250 0.64 -3.24 -19.42
CA ALA A 250 -0.18 -3.87 -20.46
C ALA A 250 -1.52 -4.46 -19.97
N GLY A 251 -2.00 -4.09 -18.77
CA GLY A 251 -3.23 -4.62 -18.18
C GLY A 251 -3.11 -6.10 -17.82
N SER A 252 -1.92 -6.55 -17.42
CA SER A 252 -1.68 -7.91 -16.97
C SER A 252 -2.51 -8.25 -15.72
N SER A 253 -2.76 -9.54 -15.52
CA SER A 253 -3.24 -10.05 -14.23
C SER A 253 -2.03 -10.45 -13.39
N VAL A 254 -2.13 -10.20 -12.08
CA VAL A 254 -1.05 -10.47 -11.12
C VAL A 254 -1.53 -11.45 -10.05
N PHE A 255 -0.61 -12.22 -9.51
CA PHE A 255 -0.82 -12.95 -8.26
C PHE A 255 0.13 -12.38 -7.20
N TYR A 256 -0.35 -12.24 -5.97
CA TYR A 256 0.44 -11.74 -4.84
C TYR A 256 0.45 -12.79 -3.72
N HIS A 257 1.63 -13.06 -3.17
CA HIS A 257 1.78 -13.91 -1.98
C HIS A 257 2.57 -13.18 -0.89
N ILE A 258 2.01 -13.09 0.31
CA ILE A 258 2.70 -12.44 1.44
C ILE A 258 3.51 -13.47 2.20
N LEU A 259 4.84 -13.46 2.03
CA LEU A 259 5.72 -14.37 2.78
C LEU A 259 5.83 -13.95 4.25
N SER A 260 6.10 -12.67 4.50
CA SER A 260 6.21 -12.03 5.82
C SER A 260 5.65 -10.59 5.78
N GLY A 261 5.33 -10.02 6.94
CA GLY A 261 4.74 -8.68 7.04
C GLY A 261 3.27 -8.62 6.60
N SER A 262 2.84 -7.48 6.03
CA SER A 262 1.47 -7.29 5.56
C SER A 262 1.43 -6.28 4.42
N LYS A 263 0.46 -6.42 3.53
CA LYS A 263 0.16 -5.42 2.49
C LYS A 263 -1.31 -5.05 2.54
N THR A 264 -1.58 -3.77 2.32
CA THR A 264 -2.95 -3.28 2.09
C THR A 264 -3.04 -2.84 0.64
N PHE A 265 -4.04 -3.34 -0.07
CA PHE A 265 -4.35 -2.94 -1.44
C PHE A 265 -5.60 -2.07 -1.48
N PHE A 266 -5.58 -1.09 -2.37
CA PHE A 266 -6.70 -0.18 -2.64
C PHE A 266 -7.13 -0.36 -4.08
N PHE A 267 -8.35 -0.84 -4.29
CA PHE A 267 -8.86 -1.20 -5.60
C PHE A 267 -9.95 -0.26 -6.06
N VAL A 268 -9.94 0.03 -7.36
CA VAL A 268 -10.99 0.74 -8.07
C VAL A 268 -11.41 -0.13 -9.24
N GLU A 269 -12.71 -0.42 -9.37
CA GLU A 269 -13.22 -1.21 -10.49
C GLU A 269 -12.93 -0.49 -11.83
N PRO A 270 -12.38 -1.18 -12.86
CA PRO A 270 -11.99 -0.56 -14.12
C PRO A 270 -13.18 -0.30 -15.06
N THR A 271 -14.20 0.40 -14.56
CA THR A 271 -15.32 0.87 -15.38
C THR A 271 -14.83 1.90 -16.40
N SER A 272 -15.53 2.06 -17.52
CA SER A 272 -15.15 3.07 -18.53
C SER A 272 -15.07 4.49 -17.95
N THR A 273 -15.84 4.80 -16.90
CA THR A 273 -15.78 6.08 -16.20
C THR A 273 -14.50 6.20 -15.37
N HIS A 274 -14.16 5.18 -14.57
CA HIS A 274 -12.96 5.20 -13.74
C HIS A 274 -11.68 5.19 -14.58
N LEU A 275 -11.65 4.44 -15.68
CA LEU A 275 -10.50 4.44 -16.60
C LEU A 275 -10.26 5.82 -17.23
N LYS A 276 -11.31 6.55 -17.59
CA LYS A 276 -11.19 7.93 -18.10
C LYS A 276 -10.67 8.88 -17.03
N LYS A 277 -11.13 8.74 -15.77
CA LYS A 277 -10.63 9.53 -14.64
C LYS A 277 -9.16 9.21 -14.36
N TYR A 278 -8.81 7.92 -14.33
CA TYR A 278 -7.43 7.47 -14.15
C TYR A 278 -6.53 8.05 -15.23
N ALA A 279 -6.89 7.91 -16.50
CA ALA A 279 -6.09 8.44 -17.61
C ALA A 279 -5.89 9.97 -17.51
N LYS A 280 -6.92 10.71 -17.07
CA LYS A 280 -6.82 12.16 -16.85
C LYS A 280 -5.89 12.49 -15.67
N TRP A 281 -6.03 11.77 -14.56
CA TRP A 281 -5.23 11.96 -13.35
C TRP A 281 -3.75 11.60 -13.58
N SER A 282 -3.49 10.44 -14.19
CA SER A 282 -2.13 9.95 -14.45
C SER A 282 -1.36 10.79 -15.47
N SER A 283 -2.05 11.59 -16.28
CA SER A 283 -1.44 12.54 -17.23
C SER A 283 -1.43 13.98 -16.70
N SER A 284 -1.85 14.22 -15.46
CA SER A 284 -1.97 15.56 -14.88
C SER A 284 -0.62 16.05 -14.36
N SER A 285 -0.35 17.36 -14.46
CA SER A 285 0.78 17.99 -13.76
C SER A 285 0.63 17.89 -12.24
N GLU A 286 -0.61 17.74 -11.77
CA GLU A 286 -0.98 17.66 -10.35
C GLU A 286 -1.08 16.21 -9.84
N GLN A 287 -0.56 15.20 -10.57
CA GLN A 287 -0.66 13.81 -10.15
C GLN A 287 -0.01 13.59 -8.76
N SER A 288 1.17 14.17 -8.55
CA SER A 288 1.90 14.06 -7.27
C SER A 288 1.23 14.80 -6.11
N THR A 289 0.27 15.67 -6.42
CA THR A 289 -0.46 16.55 -5.52
C THR A 289 -1.97 16.25 -5.49
N THR A 290 -2.41 15.10 -6.00
CA THR A 290 -3.82 14.69 -5.94
C THR A 290 -3.93 13.20 -5.69
N PHE A 291 -4.90 12.78 -4.88
CA PHE A 291 -5.08 11.37 -4.55
C PHE A 291 -6.20 10.76 -5.40
N PHE A 292 -5.88 9.72 -6.18
CA PHE A 292 -6.85 9.19 -7.15
C PHE A 292 -8.14 8.65 -6.52
N ALA A 293 -8.12 8.23 -5.24
CA ALA A 293 -9.32 7.77 -4.56
C ALA A 293 -10.41 8.86 -4.45
N ASP A 294 -10.02 10.14 -4.36
CA ASP A 294 -10.95 11.28 -4.33
C ASP A 294 -11.71 11.44 -5.65
N GLU A 295 -11.04 11.14 -6.76
CA GLU A 295 -11.64 11.20 -8.09
C GLU A 295 -12.77 10.16 -8.25
N VAL A 296 -12.80 9.09 -7.44
CA VAL A 296 -13.75 7.98 -7.61
C VAL A 296 -14.83 7.91 -6.53
N ALA A 297 -15.10 9.00 -5.82
CA ALA A 297 -16.31 9.23 -4.99
C ALA A 297 -16.71 8.03 -4.09
N GLY A 298 -15.78 7.54 -3.28
CA GLY A 298 -16.04 6.45 -2.33
C GLY A 298 -16.26 5.08 -2.99
N LYS A 299 -15.77 4.88 -4.22
CA LYS A 299 -15.77 3.57 -4.90
C LYS A 299 -14.46 2.79 -4.75
N CYS A 300 -13.53 3.31 -3.97
CA CYS A 300 -12.27 2.64 -3.64
C CYS A 300 -12.50 1.63 -2.50
N CYS A 301 -12.12 0.38 -2.70
CA CYS A 301 -12.19 -0.65 -1.66
C CYS A 301 -10.81 -1.08 -1.16
N LYS A 302 -10.75 -1.49 0.10
CA LYS A 302 -9.51 -1.86 0.80
C LYS A 302 -9.48 -3.37 1.08
N VAL A 303 -8.35 -4.01 0.82
CA VAL A 303 -8.05 -5.40 1.19
C VAL A 303 -6.74 -5.44 1.97
N GLU A 304 -6.73 -6.10 3.13
CA GLU A 304 -5.50 -6.40 3.87
C GLU A 304 -5.09 -7.85 3.65
N LEU A 305 -3.85 -8.07 3.21
CA LEU A 305 -3.20 -9.37 3.10
C LEU A 305 -2.14 -9.53 4.20
N LYS A 306 -2.17 -10.67 4.87
CA LYS A 306 -1.32 -11.07 6.00
C LYS A 306 -0.41 -12.23 5.62
N PRO A 307 0.61 -12.60 6.43
CA PRO A 307 1.57 -13.64 6.06
C PRO A 307 0.91 -14.99 5.74
N GLY A 308 1.05 -15.45 4.50
CA GLY A 308 0.48 -16.66 3.94
C GLY A 308 -0.77 -16.45 3.09
N ASP A 309 -1.30 -15.24 3.00
CA ASP A 309 -2.39 -14.95 2.06
C ASP A 309 -1.88 -14.90 0.63
N THR A 310 -2.73 -15.38 -0.27
CA THR A 310 -2.54 -15.27 -1.73
C THR A 310 -3.76 -14.63 -2.33
N MET A 311 -3.56 -13.69 -3.24
CA MET A 311 -4.58 -12.99 -4.01
C MET A 311 -4.24 -13.10 -5.49
#